data_AF-A0A1W9JUY4-F1
#
_entry.id   AF-A0A1W9JUY4-F1
#
_cell.length_a   1.000
_cell.length_b   1.000
_cell.length_c   1.000
_cell.angle_alpha   90.00
_cell.angle_beta   90.00
_cell.angle_gamma   90.00
#
_symmetry.space_group_name_H-M   'P 1'
#
loop_
_entity.id
_entity.type
_entity.pdbx_description
1 polymer ?
#
loop_
_entity_poly.entity_id
_entity_poly.type
_entity_poly.pdbx_seq_one_letter_code
_entity_poly.pdbx_strand_id
1 'polypeptide(L)'
;MRKTLFLAIAMLVSGNAAAGTDHYLLRDGNHVQHLKITTIGKEINATVDVDFEPNPDEVGKHACSATVSDEAKSVGENELVLKKHIEGEARSCSVKIHLTPNGAKLEQSEECTYFAAGICSFSSNGKELVKIK
;
A
#
# COMPACT_ATOMS: atom_id res chain seq x y z
N MET A 1 -53.64 32.13 -4.97
CA MET A 1 -52.79 30.93 -5.09
C MET A 1 -51.33 31.34 -5.21
N ARG A 2 -50.56 31.32 -4.11
CA ARG A 2 -49.08 31.46 -4.13
C ARG A 2 -48.51 30.77 -2.88
N LYS A 3 -48.34 29.45 -2.95
CA LYS A 3 -47.65 28.65 -1.92
C LYS A 3 -46.94 27.48 -2.58
N THR A 4 -45.87 27.76 -3.31
CA THR A 4 -44.99 26.75 -3.86
C THR A 4 -43.63 27.38 -4.08
N LEU A 5 -42.78 27.42 -3.04
CA LEU A 5 -41.32 27.43 -3.24
C LEU A 5 -40.54 27.23 -1.93
N PHE A 6 -40.68 26.09 -1.26
CA PHE A 6 -39.71 25.71 -0.23
C PHE A 6 -39.51 24.20 -0.21
N LEU A 7 -38.97 23.62 -1.28
CA LEU A 7 -38.48 22.24 -1.23
C LEU A 7 -37.47 21.94 -2.35
N ALA A 8 -36.32 22.63 -2.36
CA ALA A 8 -35.26 22.33 -3.34
C ALA A 8 -33.83 22.69 -2.88
N ILE A 9 -33.53 22.68 -1.57
CA ILE A 9 -32.16 22.99 -1.07
C ILE A 9 -31.51 21.79 -0.35
N ALA A 10 -32.18 20.64 -0.26
CA ALA A 10 -31.65 19.47 0.45
C ALA A 10 -30.78 18.51 -0.40
N MET A 11 -30.48 18.83 -1.67
CA MET A 11 -29.84 17.87 -2.60
C MET A 11 -28.42 18.24 -3.08
N LEU A 12 -27.67 19.09 -2.35
CA LEU A 12 -26.33 19.53 -2.82
C LEU A 12 -25.18 19.32 -1.84
N VAL A 13 -25.36 18.53 -0.77
CA VAL A 13 -24.23 18.04 0.04
C VAL A 13 -23.89 16.60 -0.35
N SER A 14 -23.81 16.32 -1.65
CA SER A 14 -23.00 15.20 -2.12
C SER A 14 -21.55 15.64 -1.96
N GLY A 15 -20.96 15.38 -0.79
CA GLY A 15 -19.53 15.60 -0.56
C GLY A 15 -18.77 14.89 -1.67
N ASN A 16 -17.98 15.65 -2.44
CA ASN A 16 -17.07 15.10 -3.44
C ASN A 16 -16.16 14.12 -2.70
N ALA A 17 -16.41 12.82 -2.81
CA ALA A 17 -15.48 11.81 -2.32
C ALA A 17 -14.22 11.98 -3.17
N ALA A 18 -13.17 12.56 -2.58
CA ALA A 18 -11.87 12.60 -3.21
C ALA A 18 -11.44 11.14 -3.43
N ALA A 19 -11.27 10.78 -4.70
CA ALA A 19 -10.72 9.51 -5.12
C ALA A 19 -9.32 9.77 -5.68
N GLY A 20 -8.32 9.09 -5.15
CA GLY A 20 -6.94 9.20 -5.59
C GLY A 20 -6.29 7.84 -5.62
N THR A 21 -5.43 7.60 -6.61
CA THR A 21 -4.60 6.41 -6.67
C THR A 21 -3.16 6.85 -6.95
N ASP A 22 -2.28 6.50 -6.05
CA ASP A 22 -0.84 6.70 -6.19
C ASP A 22 -0.15 5.35 -6.39
N HIS A 23 0.87 5.35 -7.25
CA HIS A 23 1.72 4.20 -7.52
C HIS A 23 3.17 4.57 -7.23
N TYR A 24 3.91 3.66 -6.60
CA TYR A 24 5.31 3.82 -6.25
C TYR A 24 6.08 2.56 -6.63
N LEU A 25 7.21 2.71 -7.33
CA LEU A 25 7.96 1.58 -7.86
C LEU A 25 9.42 1.65 -7.40
N LEU A 26 9.94 0.52 -6.93
CA LEU A 26 11.37 0.29 -6.77
C LEU A 26 11.77 -0.85 -7.70
N ARG A 27 12.82 -0.61 -8.49
CA ARG A 27 13.53 -1.66 -9.22
C ARG A 27 14.97 -1.68 -8.75
N ASP A 28 15.40 -2.84 -8.27
CA ASP A 28 16.74 -3.08 -7.75
C ASP A 28 17.31 -4.34 -8.39
N GLY A 29 18.04 -4.15 -9.50
CA GLY A 29 18.43 -5.25 -10.37
C GLY A 29 17.21 -6.02 -10.90
N ASN A 30 17.13 -7.28 -10.52
CA ASN A 30 16.07 -8.22 -10.87
C ASN A 30 14.88 -8.21 -9.89
N HIS A 31 14.95 -7.41 -8.82
CA HIS A 31 13.86 -7.24 -7.86
C HIS A 31 12.96 -6.07 -8.27
N VAL A 32 11.67 -6.34 -8.41
CA VAL A 32 10.65 -5.32 -8.66
C VAL A 32 9.69 -5.29 -7.47
N GLN A 33 9.49 -4.10 -6.93
CA GLN A 33 8.56 -3.86 -5.84
C GLN A 33 7.64 -2.70 -6.21
N HIS A 34 6.33 -2.90 -6.07
CA HIS A 34 5.32 -1.88 -6.32
C HIS A 34 4.45 -1.69 -5.07
N LEU A 35 4.15 -0.42 -4.79
CA LEU A 35 3.20 0.01 -3.79
C LEU A 35 2.10 0.80 -4.51
N LYS A 36 0.86 0.41 -4.26
CA LYS A 36 -0.33 1.15 -4.69
C LYS A 36 -1.08 1.62 -3.46
N ILE A 37 -1.43 2.90 -3.44
CA ILE A 37 -2.27 3.50 -2.41
C ILE A 37 -3.50 4.07 -3.08
N THR A 38 -4.68 3.63 -2.66
CA THR A 38 -5.96 4.15 -3.13
C THR A 38 -6.68 4.81 -1.96
N THR A 39 -7.08 6.06 -2.14
CA THR A 39 -7.88 6.81 -1.17
C THR A 39 -9.26 7.05 -1.77
N ILE A 40 -10.32 6.67 -1.05
CA ILE A 40 -11.71 6.96 -1.42
C ILE A 40 -12.40 7.57 -0.19
N GLY A 41 -12.64 8.87 -0.22
CA GLY A 41 -13.17 9.59 0.93
C GLY A 41 -12.18 9.57 2.10
N LYS A 42 -12.44 8.73 3.11
CA LYS A 42 -11.56 8.54 4.28
C LYS A 42 -10.88 7.17 4.32
N GLU A 43 -11.27 6.27 3.43
CA GLU A 43 -10.71 4.92 3.38
C GLU A 43 -9.42 4.96 2.58
N ILE A 44 -8.35 4.44 3.16
CA ILE A 44 -7.05 4.29 2.51
C ILE A 44 -6.81 2.78 2.37
N ASN A 45 -6.69 2.30 1.15
CA ASN A 45 -6.29 0.93 0.87
C ASN A 45 -4.85 0.94 0.35
N ALA A 46 -4.02 0.03 0.85
CA ALA A 46 -2.69 -0.17 0.32
C ALA A 46 -2.55 -1.60 -0.22
N THR A 47 -1.81 -1.71 -1.31
CA THR A 47 -1.34 -2.98 -1.86
C THR A 47 0.16 -2.87 -2.03
N VAL A 48 0.90 -3.83 -1.52
CA VAL A 48 2.33 -4.00 -1.82
C VAL A 48 2.49 -5.32 -2.54
N ASP A 49 3.12 -5.27 -3.70
CA ASP A 49 3.47 -6.44 -4.49
C ASP A 49 4.97 -6.44 -4.79
N VAL A 50 5.52 -7.66 -4.82
CA VAL A 50 6.92 -7.92 -5.12
C VAL A 50 6.99 -9.03 -6.15
N ASP A 51 7.92 -8.87 -7.09
CA ASP A 51 8.25 -9.85 -8.10
C ASP A 51 9.77 -9.87 -8.26
N PHE A 52 10.39 -10.86 -7.61
CA PHE A 52 11.83 -10.92 -7.39
C PHE A 52 12.39 -12.14 -8.12
N GLU A 53 13.20 -11.87 -9.14
CA GLU A 53 14.10 -12.84 -9.73
C GLU A 53 15.47 -12.75 -9.04
N PRO A 54 16.19 -13.87 -8.80
CA PRO A 54 17.49 -13.82 -8.13
C PRO A 54 18.47 -12.88 -8.84
N ASN A 55 19.13 -12.03 -8.09
CA ASN A 55 20.30 -11.29 -8.56
C ASN A 55 21.53 -12.20 -8.65
N PRO A 56 22.62 -11.78 -9.33
CA PRO A 56 23.84 -12.58 -9.46
C PRO A 56 24.48 -13.01 -8.13
N ASP A 57 24.26 -12.28 -7.04
CA ASP A 57 24.72 -12.58 -5.68
C ASP A 57 23.79 -13.51 -4.89
N GLU A 58 22.61 -13.82 -5.42
CA GLU A 58 21.59 -14.69 -4.82
C GLU A 58 21.59 -16.09 -5.47
N VAL A 59 22.79 -16.58 -5.82
CA VAL A 59 22.97 -17.87 -6.51
C VAL A 59 22.30 -19.00 -5.74
N GLY A 60 21.49 -19.78 -6.44
CA GLY A 60 20.76 -20.93 -5.88
C GLY A 60 19.47 -20.57 -5.15
N LYS A 61 19.08 -19.29 -5.12
CA LYS A 61 17.74 -18.87 -4.72
C LYS A 61 16.76 -19.05 -5.89
N HIS A 62 15.47 -19.07 -5.57
CA HIS A 62 14.39 -19.19 -6.54
C HIS A 62 13.64 -17.87 -6.66
N ALA A 63 13.12 -17.63 -7.86
CA ALA A 63 12.18 -16.55 -8.10
C ALA A 63 10.98 -16.66 -7.16
N CYS A 64 10.44 -15.51 -6.77
CA CYS A 64 9.26 -15.45 -5.94
C CYS A 64 8.46 -14.19 -6.27
N SER A 65 7.15 -14.29 -6.05
CA SER A 65 6.25 -13.15 -6.10
C SER A 65 5.29 -13.22 -4.93
N ALA A 66 4.96 -12.08 -4.34
CA ALA A 66 4.05 -12.00 -3.21
C ALA A 66 3.26 -10.70 -3.25
N THR A 67 2.07 -10.72 -2.65
CA THR A 67 1.23 -9.53 -2.53
C THR A 67 0.59 -9.50 -1.16
N VAL A 68 0.58 -8.32 -0.55
CA VAL A 68 -0.20 -8.03 0.64
C VAL A 68 -1.09 -6.82 0.38
N SER A 69 -2.38 -6.95 0.70
CA SER A 69 -3.36 -5.89 0.49
C SER A 69 -4.38 -5.87 1.61
N ASP A 70 -4.62 -4.69 2.16
CA ASP A 70 -5.65 -4.43 3.16
C ASP A 70 -5.89 -2.90 3.32
N GLU A 71 -6.86 -2.54 4.17
CA GLU A 71 -7.01 -1.17 4.64
C GLU A 71 -5.74 -0.74 5.38
N ALA A 72 -5.22 0.43 5.01
CA ALA A 72 -4.11 1.08 5.67
C ALA A 72 -4.60 2.22 6.57
N LYS A 73 -4.00 2.36 7.74
CA LYS A 73 -4.35 3.41 8.70
C LYS A 73 -3.25 4.45 8.76
N SER A 74 -3.63 5.72 8.71
CA SER A 74 -2.71 6.81 9.02
C SER A 74 -2.35 6.78 10.50
N VAL A 75 -1.06 6.79 10.81
CA VAL A 75 -0.52 6.83 12.18
C VAL A 75 0.34 8.08 12.43
N GLY A 76 0.53 8.90 11.41
CA GLY A 76 1.27 10.15 11.41
C GLY A 76 1.05 10.91 10.10
N GLU A 77 1.65 12.09 9.98
CA GLU A 77 1.46 12.98 8.82
C GLU A 77 1.83 12.32 7.48
N ASN A 78 2.89 11.50 7.47
CA ASN A 78 3.40 10.81 6.28
C ASN A 78 3.58 9.31 6.52
N GLU A 79 2.79 8.74 7.44
CA GLU A 79 2.94 7.34 7.84
C GLU A 79 1.61 6.61 7.76
N LEU A 80 1.62 5.51 7.00
CA LEU A 80 0.52 4.56 6.94
C LEU A 80 0.98 3.20 7.48
N VAL A 81 0.05 2.44 8.05
CA VAL A 81 0.30 1.05 8.43
C VAL A 81 -0.78 0.18 7.81
N LEU A 82 -0.35 -0.73 6.93
CA LEU A 82 -1.15 -1.87 6.49
C LEU A 82 -0.96 -3.01 7.49
N LYS A 83 -2.06 -3.67 7.89
CA LYS A 83 -2.00 -4.88 8.71
C LYS A 83 -2.84 -5.97 8.08
N LYS A 84 -2.21 -7.08 7.68
CA LYS A 84 -2.87 -8.26 7.15
C LYS A 84 -2.87 -9.39 8.17
N HIS A 85 -4.06 -9.85 8.55
CA HIS A 85 -4.21 -11.02 9.41
C HIS A 85 -3.73 -12.28 8.69
N ILE A 86 -3.04 -13.16 9.42
CA ILE A 86 -2.61 -14.47 8.91
C ILE A 86 -3.69 -15.48 9.26
N GLU A 87 -4.25 -16.14 8.24
CA GLU A 87 -5.33 -17.11 8.45
C GLU A 87 -4.90 -18.24 9.37
N GLY A 88 -5.71 -18.51 10.40
CA GLY A 88 -5.44 -19.56 11.39
C GLY A 88 -4.41 -19.22 12.47
N GLU A 89 -3.85 -18.00 12.48
CA GLU A 89 -2.83 -17.55 13.43
C GLU A 89 -3.29 -16.31 14.20
N ALA A 90 -2.90 -16.15 15.47
CA ALA A 90 -3.17 -14.92 16.24
C ALA A 90 -2.27 -13.73 15.84
N ARG A 91 -1.55 -13.86 14.73
CA ARG A 91 -0.50 -12.95 14.26
C ARG A 91 -0.95 -12.18 13.02
N SER A 92 -0.21 -11.13 12.67
CA SER A 92 -0.50 -10.31 11.49
C SER A 92 0.79 -9.81 10.87
N CYS A 93 0.88 -9.88 9.55
CA CYS A 93 1.89 -9.15 8.81
C CYS A 93 1.55 -7.66 8.87
N SER A 94 2.52 -6.83 9.25
CA SER A 94 2.37 -5.38 9.17
C SER A 94 3.41 -4.78 8.22
N VAL A 95 2.97 -3.84 7.40
CA VAL A 95 3.85 -3.05 6.53
C VAL A 95 3.64 -1.59 6.87
N LYS A 96 4.69 -0.96 7.41
CA LYS A 96 4.74 0.48 7.61
C LYS A 96 5.19 1.15 6.32
N ILE A 97 4.47 2.19 5.93
CA ILE A 97 4.68 2.95 4.71
C ILE A 97 5.04 4.37 5.13
N HIS A 98 6.29 4.75 4.90
CA HIS A 98 6.79 6.09 5.15
C HIS A 98 6.78 6.85 3.81
N LEU A 99 5.81 7.75 3.66
CA LEU A 99 5.68 8.59 2.49
C LEU A 99 6.72 9.71 2.53
N THR A 100 7.29 10.03 1.38
CA THR A 100 8.16 11.18 1.17
C THR A 100 7.56 12.05 0.06
N PRO A 101 8.06 13.28 -0.16
CA PRO A 101 7.56 14.13 -1.24
C PRO A 101 7.63 13.47 -2.63
N ASN A 102 8.56 12.54 -2.83
CA ASN A 102 8.85 11.93 -4.15
C ASN A 102 8.60 10.41 -4.19
N GLY A 103 8.27 9.79 -3.05
CA GLY A 103 8.35 8.34 -2.95
C GLY A 103 7.77 7.75 -1.67
N ALA A 104 8.16 6.52 -1.40
CA ALA A 104 7.81 5.80 -0.19
C ALA A 104 8.95 4.85 0.23
N LYS A 105 9.08 4.60 1.53
CA LYS A 105 9.90 3.53 2.09
C LYS A 105 9.03 2.56 2.87
N LEU A 106 9.40 1.28 2.84
CA LEU A 106 8.60 0.20 3.41
C LEU A 106 9.40 -0.59 4.44
N GLU A 107 8.78 -0.82 5.60
CA GLU A 107 9.28 -1.70 6.66
C GLU A 107 8.23 -2.74 7.00
N GLN A 108 8.60 -4.02 6.89
CA GLN A 108 7.72 -5.14 7.21
C GLN A 108 8.03 -5.72 8.60
N SER A 109 7.03 -6.31 9.24
CA SER A 109 7.26 -7.14 10.43
C SER A 109 7.68 -8.57 10.06
N GLU A 110 8.27 -9.30 11.00
CA GLU A 110 8.77 -10.67 10.78
C GLU A 110 7.67 -11.62 10.30
N GLU A 111 6.44 -11.42 10.75
CA GLU A 111 5.27 -12.21 10.40
C GLU A 111 4.91 -12.12 8.91
N CYS A 112 5.42 -11.12 8.18
CA CYS A 112 5.24 -11.04 6.73
C CYS A 112 5.94 -12.18 5.97
N THR A 113 6.82 -12.93 6.62
CA THR A 113 7.40 -14.18 6.08
C THR A 113 6.36 -15.26 5.77
N TYR A 114 5.16 -15.18 6.34
CA TYR A 114 4.02 -16.04 5.98
C TYR A 114 3.47 -15.75 4.57
N PHE A 115 3.70 -14.55 4.04
CA PHE A 115 3.24 -14.13 2.72
C PHE A 115 4.37 -14.00 1.70
N ALA A 116 5.55 -13.53 2.13
CA ALA A 116 6.73 -13.32 1.29
C ALA A 116 7.92 -14.08 1.90
N ALA A 117 8.37 -15.14 1.22
CA ALA A 117 9.44 -16.01 1.70
C ALA A 117 10.63 -16.07 0.73
N GLY A 118 11.75 -16.63 1.20
CA GLY A 118 12.97 -16.74 0.39
C GLY A 118 13.63 -15.38 0.21
N ILE A 119 13.79 -14.93 -1.03
CA ILE A 119 14.35 -13.60 -1.35
C ILE A 119 13.28 -12.50 -1.32
N CYS A 120 11.99 -12.85 -1.31
CA CYS A 120 10.91 -11.88 -1.30
C CYS A 120 10.77 -11.20 0.06
N SER A 121 10.62 -9.88 0.02
CA SER A 121 10.32 -9.06 1.18
C SER A 121 9.57 -7.81 0.73
N PHE A 122 8.51 -7.45 1.46
CA PHE A 122 7.83 -6.17 1.31
C PHE A 122 8.63 -5.00 1.90
N SER A 123 9.74 -5.24 2.60
CA SER A 123 10.62 -4.14 3.01
C SER A 123 11.43 -3.64 1.84
N SER A 124 11.58 -2.32 1.73
CA SER A 124 12.41 -1.70 0.69
C SER A 124 13.88 -1.60 1.10
N ASN A 125 14.25 -2.14 2.27
CA ASN A 125 15.62 -2.14 2.81
C ASN A 125 16.26 -0.75 2.81
N GLY A 126 15.47 0.27 3.14
CA GLY A 126 15.89 1.68 3.17
C GLY A 126 15.92 2.39 1.81
N LYS A 127 15.78 1.65 0.70
CA LYS A 127 15.64 2.21 -0.66
C LYS A 127 14.26 2.83 -0.83
N GLU A 128 14.18 3.85 -1.66
CA GLU A 128 12.95 4.60 -1.90
C GLU A 128 12.25 4.07 -3.15
N LEU A 129 10.98 3.71 -3.01
CA LEU A 129 10.06 3.49 -4.13
C LEU A 129 9.70 4.86 -4.68
N VAL A 130 9.96 5.09 -5.96
CA VAL A 130 9.70 6.38 -6.61
C VAL A 130 8.25 6.45 -7.03
N LYS A 131 7.58 7.57 -6.75
CA LYS A 131 6.21 7.81 -7.21
C LYS A 131 6.18 7.90 -8.74
N ILE A 132 5.33 7.10 -9.37
CA ILE A 132 5.09 7.12 -10.82
C ILE A 132 3.77 7.81 -11.13
N LYS A 133 3.75 8.58 -12.22
CA LYS A 133 2.60 9.37 -12.69
C LYS A 133 1.80 8.63 -13.75
#